data_AF-A0A6S6XN05-F1
#
_entry.id   AF-A0A6S6XN05-F1
#
_cell.length_a   1.000
_cell.length_b   1.000
_cell.length_c   1.000
_cell.angle_alpha   90.00
_cell.angle_beta   90.00
_cell.angle_gamma   90.00
#
_symmetry.space_group_name_H-M   'P 1'
#
loop_
_entity.id
_entity.type
_entity.pdbx_description
1 polymer ?
#
loop_
_entity_poly.entity_id
_entity_poly.type
_entity_poly.pdbx_seq_one_letter_code
_entity_poly.pdbx_strand_id
1 'polypeptide(L)'
;MSNFKYFYCPVCGKILASLDNSETCNFCQTEMLYIKQSENWEEKSVNERQVLMSQLRETLVKTNPLYNEEKFKAREYDESHMEFGTTPNLPKCPVCGSTNIQKISTASKIGAGIAFGVFSLGHISKTFKCKNCGYKF
;
A
#
# COMPACT_ATOMS: atom_id res chain seq x y z
N MET A 1 -27.71 -6.38 4.53
CA MET A 1 -26.31 -6.53 5.00
C MET A 1 -25.60 -7.38 3.98
N SER A 2 -24.56 -6.84 3.34
CA SER A 2 -23.78 -7.59 2.35
C SER A 2 -23.00 -8.67 3.11
N ASN A 3 -23.17 -9.94 2.78
CA ASN A 3 -22.48 -11.03 3.47
C ASN A 3 -21.07 -11.17 2.90
N PHE A 4 -20.12 -10.39 3.41
CA PHE A 4 -18.73 -10.50 2.95
C PHE A 4 -18.12 -11.82 3.44
N LYS A 5 -17.46 -12.53 2.52
CA LYS A 5 -16.63 -13.70 2.84
C LYS A 5 -15.20 -13.24 3.03
N TYR A 6 -14.53 -13.81 4.04
CA TYR A 6 -13.13 -13.51 4.31
C TYR A 6 -12.24 -14.67 3.89
N PHE A 7 -11.13 -14.32 3.26
CA PHE A 7 -10.14 -15.26 2.74
C PHE A 7 -8.76 -14.88 3.22
N TYR A 8 -7.88 -15.88 3.41
CA TYR A 8 -6.48 -15.66 3.76
C TYR A 8 -5.55 -16.35 2.77
N CYS A 9 -4.38 -15.74 2.56
CA CYS A 9 -3.31 -16.38 1.81
C CYS A 9 -2.49 -17.29 2.74
N PRO A 10 -2.36 -18.59 2.45
CA PRO A 10 -1.60 -19.52 3.29
C PRO A 10 -0.09 -19.27 3.26
N VAL A 11 0.41 -18.56 2.25
CA VAL A 11 1.85 -18.30 2.07
C VAL A 11 2.28 -17.02 2.81
N CYS A 12 1.64 -15.89 2.53
CA CYS A 12 2.06 -14.58 3.06
C CYS A 12 1.15 -14.02 4.16
N GLY A 13 0.01 -14.66 4.45
CA GLY A 13 -0.91 -14.25 5.51
C GLY A 13 -1.76 -13.01 5.23
N LYS A 14 -1.83 -12.56 3.97
CA LYS A 14 -2.73 -11.49 3.54
C LYS A 14 -4.19 -11.93 3.70
N ILE A 15 -5.03 -11.03 4.20
CA ILE A 15 -6.46 -11.30 4.42
C ILE A 15 -7.27 -10.33 3.58
N LEU A 16 -8.27 -10.83 2.86
CA LEU A 16 -9.15 -10.03 2.00
C LEU A 16 -10.62 -10.37 2.27
N ALA A 17 -11.47 -9.35 2.24
CA ALA A 17 -12.91 -9.48 2.24
C ALA A 17 -13.41 -9.39 0.79
N SER A 18 -14.28 -10.30 0.38
CA SER A 18 -14.82 -10.36 -0.98
C SER A 18 -16.29 -10.78 -0.96
N LEU A 19 -17.07 -10.25 -1.91
CA LEU A 19 -18.45 -10.70 -2.16
C LEU A 19 -18.46 -12.03 -2.93
N ASP A 20 -17.45 -12.23 -3.77
CA ASP A 20 -17.24 -13.43 -4.57
C ASP A 20 -16.11 -14.29 -4.03
N ASN A 21 -15.93 -15.49 -4.58
CA ASN A 21 -14.77 -16.30 -4.25
C ASN A 21 -13.50 -15.57 -4.67
N SER A 22 -12.62 -15.28 -3.70
CA SER A 22 -11.33 -14.68 -4.00
C SER A 22 -10.35 -15.79 -4.39
N GLU A 23 -10.07 -15.90 -5.67
CA GLU A 23 -9.30 -17.03 -6.20
C GLU A 23 -7.80 -16.90 -5.93
N THR A 24 -7.23 -15.68 -5.85
CA THR A 24 -5.77 -15.50 -5.71
C THR A 24 -5.36 -14.31 -4.85
N CYS A 25 -4.23 -14.44 -4.17
CA CYS A 25 -3.63 -13.41 -3.35
C CYS A 25 -2.95 -12.35 -4.22
N ASN A 26 -3.35 -11.09 -4.12
CA ASN A 26 -2.76 -10.00 -4.89
C ASN A 26 -1.29 -9.66 -4.52
N PHE A 27 -0.72 -10.29 -3.49
CA PHE A 27 0.68 -10.10 -3.11
C PHE A 27 1.60 -11.19 -3.67
N CYS A 28 1.22 -12.46 -3.53
CA CYS A 28 2.07 -13.59 -3.93
C CYS A 28 1.45 -14.51 -4.99
N GLN A 29 0.26 -14.15 -5.50
CA GLN A 29 -0.51 -14.87 -6.53
C GLN A 29 -0.91 -16.30 -6.14
N THR A 30 -0.77 -16.69 -4.88
CA THR A 30 -1.22 -18.00 -4.38
C THR A 30 -2.72 -18.02 -4.19
N GLU A 31 -3.33 -19.19 -4.44
CA GLU A 31 -4.74 -19.44 -4.15
C GLU A 31 -5.09 -19.12 -2.69
N MET A 32 -6.22 -18.45 -2.48
CA MET A 32 -6.64 -18.05 -1.16
C MET A 32 -7.60 -19.05 -0.52
N LEU A 33 -7.50 -19.21 0.79
CA LEU A 33 -8.31 -20.14 1.56
C LEU A 33 -9.40 -19.39 2.33
N TYR A 34 -10.60 -19.95 2.36
CA TYR A 34 -11.73 -19.37 3.08
C TYR A 34 -11.53 -19.43 4.60
N ILE A 35 -11.83 -18.33 5.29
CA ILE A 35 -11.82 -18.26 6.75
C ILE A 35 -13.20 -18.65 7.28
N LYS A 36 -13.32 -19.88 7.76
CA LYS A 36 -14.60 -20.40 8.28
C LYS A 36 -15.13 -19.63 9.49
N GLN A 37 -14.24 -19.09 10.32
CA GLN A 37 -14.59 -18.43 11.59
C GLN A 37 -14.83 -16.92 11.44
N SER A 38 -15.18 -16.44 10.24
CA SER A 38 -15.35 -15.01 9.98
C SER A 38 -16.74 -14.44 10.31
N GLU A 39 -17.54 -15.18 11.07
CA GLU A 39 -18.89 -14.77 11.43
C GLU A 39 -18.84 -13.45 12.24
N ASN A 40 -19.66 -12.48 11.83
CA ASN A 40 -19.90 -11.21 12.51
C ASN A 40 -18.68 -10.28 12.66
N TRP A 41 -17.64 -10.45 11.84
CA TRP A 41 -16.50 -9.52 11.86
C TRP A 41 -16.89 -8.09 11.49
N GLU A 42 -17.97 -7.91 10.74
CA GLU A 42 -18.50 -6.59 10.36
C GLU A 42 -19.04 -5.79 11.56
N GLU A 43 -19.46 -6.47 12.63
CA GLU A 43 -20.02 -5.84 13.84
C GLU A 43 -18.93 -5.39 14.82
N LYS A 44 -17.67 -5.78 14.58
CA LYS A 44 -16.56 -5.52 15.49
C LYS A 44 -15.90 -4.18 15.22
N SER A 45 -15.42 -3.54 16.28
CA SER A 45 -14.63 -2.31 16.18
C SER A 45 -13.34 -2.53 15.39
N VAL A 46 -12.73 -1.44 14.91
CA VAL A 46 -11.46 -1.49 14.17
C VAL A 46 -10.37 -2.20 14.96
N ASN A 47 -10.24 -1.88 16.26
CA ASN A 47 -9.26 -2.50 17.15
C ASN A 47 -9.50 -4.00 17.34
N GLU A 48 -10.75 -4.42 17.57
CA GLU A 48 -11.09 -5.84 17.71
C GLU A 48 -10.79 -6.62 16.42
N ARG A 49 -11.11 -6.04 15.26
CA ARG A 49 -10.75 -6.65 13.96
C ARG A 49 -9.25 -6.79 13.82
N GLN A 50 -8.45 -5.80 14.23
CA GLN A 50 -6.99 -5.88 14.16
C GLN A 50 -6.43 -7.01 15.04
N VAL A 51 -6.97 -7.18 16.25
CA VAL A 51 -6.60 -8.28 17.16
C VAL A 51 -6.99 -9.64 16.57
N LEU A 52 -8.18 -9.76 15.98
CA LEU A 52 -8.60 -11.01 15.32
C LEU A 52 -7.69 -11.36 14.15
N MET A 53 -7.37 -10.39 13.30
CA MET A 53 -6.49 -10.58 12.14
C MET A 53 -5.09 -11.04 12.55
N SER A 54 -4.55 -10.56 13.69
CA SER A 54 -3.27 -11.04 14.20
C SER A 54 -3.37 -12.47 14.73
N GLN A 55 -4.41 -12.79 15.51
CA GLN A 55 -4.65 -14.15 16.01
C GLN A 55 -4.82 -15.18 14.89
N LEU A 56 -5.52 -14.82 13.82
CA LEU A 56 -5.70 -15.68 12.64
C LEU A 56 -4.36 -15.97 11.93
N ARG A 57 -3.47 -14.98 11.87
CA ARG A 57 -2.14 -15.19 11.27
C ARG A 57 -1.32 -16.17 12.10
N GLU A 58 -1.37 -16.08 13.42
CA GLU A 58 -0.70 -17.07 14.28
C GLU A 58 -1.29 -18.47 14.13
N THR A 59 -2.61 -18.58 14.05
CA THR A 59 -3.31 -19.88 14.14
C THR A 59 -3.51 -20.60 12.81
N LEU A 60 -3.74 -19.86 11.72
CA LEU A 60 -4.05 -20.41 10.40
C LEU A 60 -2.92 -20.24 9.38
N VAL A 61 -2.14 -19.17 9.49
CA VAL A 61 -1.08 -18.86 8.50
C VAL A 61 0.22 -19.53 8.91
N LYS A 62 0.75 -19.23 10.09
CA LYS A 62 2.06 -19.75 10.53
C LYS A 62 2.11 -21.26 10.73
N THR A 63 0.95 -21.88 10.97
CA THR A 63 0.80 -23.34 11.08
C THR A 63 0.62 -24.02 9.73
N ASN A 64 0.45 -23.26 8.65
CA ASN A 64 0.21 -23.81 7.31
C ASN A 64 1.53 -24.31 6.69
N PRO A 65 1.56 -25.50 6.07
CA PRO A 65 2.76 -26.01 5.39
C PRO A 65 3.28 -25.11 4.26
N LEU A 66 2.42 -24.29 3.65
CA LEU A 66 2.78 -23.36 2.59
C LEU A 66 3.31 -22.02 3.11
N TYR A 67 3.31 -21.82 4.43
CA TYR A 67 3.78 -20.59 5.05
C TYR A 67 5.21 -20.26 4.62
N ASN A 68 5.41 -18.99 4.26
CA ASN A 68 6.73 -18.48 3.92
C ASN A 68 6.99 -17.18 4.71
N GLU A 69 7.94 -17.26 5.64
CA GLU A 69 8.27 -16.15 6.54
C GLU A 69 8.76 -14.90 5.80
N GLU A 70 9.55 -15.06 4.75
CA GLU A 70 10.06 -13.94 3.96
C GLU A 70 8.91 -13.19 3.27
N LYS A 71 7.99 -13.92 2.63
CA LYS A 71 6.80 -13.35 2.00
C LYS A 71 5.84 -12.75 3.03
N PHE A 72 5.76 -13.32 4.23
CA PHE A 72 4.96 -12.75 5.32
C PHE A 72 5.51 -11.39 5.77
N LYS A 73 6.81 -11.32 6.07
CA LYS A 73 7.51 -10.08 6.46
C LYS A 73 7.48 -9.03 5.36
N ALA A 74 7.71 -9.44 4.11
CA ALA A 74 7.64 -8.53 2.96
C ALA A 74 6.25 -7.91 2.79
N ARG A 75 5.19 -8.67 3.09
CA ARG A 75 3.81 -8.18 3.07
C ARG A 75 3.51 -7.24 4.24
N GLU A 76 4.02 -7.51 5.45
CA GLU A 76 3.89 -6.57 6.58
C GLU A 76 4.61 -5.24 6.31
N TYR A 77 5.78 -5.32 5.66
CA TYR A 77 6.49 -4.14 5.19
C TYR A 77 5.64 -3.37 4.16
N ASP A 78 5.11 -4.04 3.14
CA ASP A 78 4.23 -3.41 2.14
C ASP A 78 2.97 -2.79 2.76
N GLU A 79 2.28 -3.48 3.68
CA GLU A 79 1.08 -2.95 4.36
C GLU A 79 1.39 -1.76 5.28
N SER A 80 2.55 -1.75 5.95
CA SER A 80 2.99 -0.63 6.80
C SER A 80 3.51 0.58 6.01
N HIS A 81 3.98 0.34 4.78
CA HIS A 81 4.51 1.38 3.88
C HIS A 81 3.55 1.73 2.74
N MET A 82 2.39 1.07 2.68
CA MET A 82 1.24 1.54 1.90
C MET A 82 0.87 2.90 2.48
N GLU A 83 1.33 3.97 1.83
CA GLU A 83 0.74 5.29 2.03
C GLU A 83 -0.74 5.15 1.70
N PHE A 84 -1.56 5.01 2.74
CA PHE A 84 -3.00 5.19 2.62
C PHE A 84 -3.17 6.54 1.92
N GLY A 85 -3.73 6.50 0.70
CA GLY A 85 -3.88 7.65 -0.18
C GLY A 85 -4.87 8.68 0.38
N THR A 86 -4.58 9.24 1.55
CA THR A 86 -5.20 10.46 2.06
C THR A 86 -4.22 11.58 1.85
N THR A 87 -4.35 12.26 0.72
CA THR A 87 -4.43 13.71 0.78
C THR A 87 -5.55 14.17 -0.16
N PRO A 88 -6.66 14.75 0.34
CA PRO A 88 -7.57 15.54 -0.51
C PRO A 88 -6.86 16.75 -1.17
N ASN A 89 -5.57 16.94 -0.88
CA ASN A 89 -4.68 17.96 -1.40
C ASN A 89 -3.57 17.39 -2.29
N LEU A 90 -3.77 16.24 -2.96
CA LEU A 90 -2.79 15.75 -3.92
C LEU A 90 -2.64 16.77 -5.07
N PRO A 91 -1.46 17.38 -5.27
CA PRO A 91 -1.29 18.40 -6.27
C PRO A 91 -1.53 17.84 -7.68
N LYS A 92 -2.47 18.43 -8.41
CA LYS A 92 -2.67 18.13 -9.82
C LYS A 92 -1.66 18.91 -10.65
N CYS A 93 -1.19 18.31 -11.74
CA CYS A 93 -0.40 19.05 -12.70
C CYS A 93 -1.21 20.25 -13.24
N PRO A 94 -0.75 21.50 -13.10
CA PRO A 94 -1.50 22.67 -13.57
C PRO A 94 -1.59 22.74 -15.10
N VAL A 95 -0.78 21.95 -15.82
CA VAL A 95 -0.73 21.93 -17.29
C VAL A 95 -1.66 20.89 -17.89
N CYS A 96 -1.70 19.67 -17.33
CA CYS A 96 -2.47 18.56 -17.90
C CYS A 96 -3.51 17.96 -16.95
N GLY A 97 -3.65 18.48 -15.72
CA GLY A 97 -4.57 17.97 -14.71
C GLY A 97 -4.20 16.61 -14.12
N SER A 98 -3.14 15.96 -14.61
CA SER A 98 -2.72 14.63 -14.15
C SER A 98 -2.32 14.63 -12.67
N THR A 99 -2.81 13.64 -11.94
CA THR A 99 -2.41 13.30 -10.56
C THR A 99 -1.17 12.41 -10.52
N ASN A 100 -0.66 11.97 -11.67
CA ASN A 100 0.54 11.15 -11.78
C ASN A 100 1.79 12.03 -11.67
N ILE A 101 2.15 12.38 -10.44
CA ILE A 101 3.25 13.27 -10.08
C ILE A 101 4.30 12.53 -9.23
N GLN A 102 5.56 12.92 -9.39
CA GLN A 102 6.70 12.42 -8.63
C GLN A 102 7.36 13.55 -7.87
N LYS A 103 7.59 13.37 -6.57
CA LYS A 103 8.40 14.30 -5.77
C LYS A 103 9.85 14.26 -6.27
N ILE A 104 10.40 15.42 -6.58
CA ILE A 104 11.79 15.57 -6.99
C ILE A 104 12.66 15.39 -5.72
N SER A 105 13.44 14.32 -5.66
CA SER A 105 14.27 14.03 -4.48
C SER A 105 15.36 15.10 -4.30
N THR A 106 15.64 15.47 -3.07
CA THR A 106 16.62 16.51 -2.71
C THR A 106 18.03 16.20 -3.23
N ALA A 107 18.38 14.91 -3.39
CA ALA A 107 19.64 14.48 -3.99
C ALA A 107 19.82 14.97 -5.43
N SER A 108 18.73 15.09 -6.20
CA SER A 108 18.76 15.66 -7.56
C SER A 108 18.80 17.20 -7.61
N LYS A 109 18.63 17.89 -6.46
CA LYS A 109 18.81 19.34 -6.34
C LYS A 109 20.25 19.74 -6.01
N ILE A 110 20.98 18.88 -5.29
CA ILE A 110 22.35 19.17 -4.82
C ILE A 110 23.36 19.17 -5.97
N GLY A 111 23.19 18.31 -6.98
CA GLY A 111 24.07 18.28 -8.15
C GLY A 111 24.09 19.56 -9.00
N ALA A 112 23.03 20.37 -8.98
CA ALA A 112 22.95 21.63 -9.73
C ALA A 112 23.40 22.86 -8.91
N GLY A 113 23.34 22.79 -7.57
CA GLY A 113 23.66 23.91 -6.68
C GLY A 113 25.15 24.21 -6.54
N ILE A 114 26.02 23.22 -6.79
CA ILE A 114 27.48 23.39 -6.64
C ILE A 114 28.07 24.16 -7.83
N ALA A 115 27.40 24.19 -8.99
CA ALA A 115 27.94 24.79 -10.22
C ALA A 115 27.67 26.30 -10.39
N PHE A 116 26.71 26.92 -9.68
CA PHE A 116 26.22 28.27 -10.03
C PHE A 116 26.04 29.29 -8.89
N GLY A 117 26.54 29.03 -7.68
CA GLY A 117 26.55 30.03 -6.61
C GLY A 117 25.16 30.53 -6.18
N VAL A 118 25.15 31.50 -5.27
CA VAL A 118 24.01 31.93 -4.43
C VAL A 118 22.84 32.59 -5.19
N PHE A 119 22.86 32.61 -6.53
CA PHE A 119 21.83 33.20 -7.38
C PHE A 119 20.76 32.23 -7.89
N SER A 120 20.79 30.95 -7.49
CA SER A 120 19.85 29.93 -7.98
C SER A 120 18.52 29.82 -7.21
N LEU A 121 18.21 30.77 -6.31
CA LEU A 121 17.05 30.70 -5.40
C LEU A 121 15.68 30.66 -6.12
N GLY A 122 15.59 31.09 -7.37
CA GLY A 122 14.34 31.05 -8.16
C GLY A 122 13.99 29.68 -8.74
N HIS A 123 14.98 28.82 -9.03
CA HIS A 123 14.79 27.55 -9.74
C HIS A 123 14.72 26.31 -8.81
N ILE A 124 14.99 26.49 -7.52
CA ILE A 124 15.03 25.41 -6.50
C ILE A 124 13.64 25.11 -5.91
N SER A 125 12.63 25.94 -6.18
CA SER A 125 11.29 25.85 -5.60
C SER A 125 10.42 24.71 -6.12
N LYS A 126 10.76 24.11 -7.27
CA LYS A 126 9.96 23.03 -7.86
C LYS A 126 10.11 21.76 -7.04
N THR A 127 8.98 21.21 -6.62
CA THR A 127 8.95 20.08 -5.68
C THR A 127 8.42 18.81 -6.36
N PHE A 128 7.65 18.96 -7.43
CA PHE A 128 7.01 17.86 -8.14
C PHE A 128 7.29 17.89 -9.65
N LYS A 129 7.36 16.71 -10.26
CA LYS A 129 7.40 16.50 -11.71
C LYS A 129 6.21 15.66 -12.12
N CYS A 130 5.42 16.12 -13.09
CA CYS A 130 4.38 15.31 -13.70
C CYS A 130 5.00 14.22 -14.57
N LYS A 131 4.61 12.96 -14.37
CA LYS A 131 5.05 11.84 -15.21
C LYS A 131 4.32 11.76 -16.54
N ASN A 132 3.15 12.39 -16.65
CA ASN A 132 2.33 12.38 -17.87
C ASN A 132 2.86 13.39 -18.92
N CYS A 133 3.04 14.66 -18.53
CA CYS A 133 3.50 15.71 -19.47
C CYS A 133 4.93 16.20 -19.20
N GLY A 134 5.61 15.71 -18.15
CA GLY A 134 6.98 16.12 -17.82
C GLY A 134 7.10 17.46 -17.09
N TYR A 135 6.02 18.23 -16.93
CA TYR A 135 6.04 19.56 -16.31
C TYR A 135 6.47 19.52 -14.84
N LYS A 136 7.38 20.41 -14.43
CA LYS A 136 7.92 20.52 -13.07
C LYS A 136 7.34 21.74 -12.35
N PHE A 137 6.74 21.55 -11.19
CA PHE A 137 6.08 22.62 -10.43
C PHE A 137 6.31 22.53 -8.91
#